data_AF-A0A848WQT2-F1
#
_entry.id   AF-A0A848WQT2-F1
#
_cell.length_a   1.000
_cell.length_b   1.000
_cell.length_c   1.000
_cell.angle_alpha   90.00
_cell.angle_beta   90.00
_cell.angle_gamma   90.00
#
_symmetry.space_group_name_H-M   'P 1'
#
loop_
_entity.id
_entity.type
_entity.pdbx_description
1 polymer ?
#
loop_
_entity_poly.entity_id
_entity_poly.type
_entity_poly.pdbx_seq_one_letter_code
_entity_poly.pdbx_strand_id
1 'polypeptide(L)'
;MQDSQKPTVSLRRSLSLPLLTFYGIGTILGAGIYVLIGEVAAESGMHSPIAFLVAAIVAGFTAFSYAELSSRIPRSAGEAAYVSAGLKSQVLAGIAGWGVVATGIVSAATIANGFVGYLDEFFPAQRELTICIAVLILGVIAAWGVRTSVAAASVITVIEIGGLVFVIALAGHNFAALPDRLPEMVPDVSLVHATGIVAGAYLAFFAFIGFEDIVNMAEETVEPRKTVPRAIIISLFVSTTLYILVAVVATLALPLDELAGAKAPLARIVEERGPKARATISLVSLVAVINGALIQIIMASRVLYGMAKQGLAPQFFSRVHRLRRTPIRATAFTTGVAWIFALGLPLVTLAILTSTVTLTVFALVNLALLRLKIREGEDCESKVSYPIWVPATGCILCVGLLILQWVL
;
A
#
# COMPACT_ATOMS: atom_id res chain seq x y z
N MET A 1 33.21 -39.16 -8.31
CA MET A 1 33.07 -37.99 -7.43
C MET A 1 31.61 -37.56 -7.49
N GLN A 2 30.79 -38.06 -6.55
CA GLN A 2 29.39 -37.67 -6.40
C GLN A 2 29.35 -36.38 -5.59
N ASP A 3 28.95 -35.29 -6.24
CA ASP A 3 28.73 -34.00 -5.60
C ASP A 3 27.42 -34.09 -4.80
N SER A 4 27.54 -34.22 -3.47
CA SER A 4 26.42 -34.18 -2.54
C SER A 4 25.77 -32.79 -2.60
N GLN A 5 24.72 -32.64 -3.42
CA GLN A 5 23.79 -31.53 -3.34
C GLN A 5 23.25 -31.45 -1.91
N LYS A 6 23.80 -30.53 -1.11
CA LYS A 6 23.19 -30.15 0.17
C LYS A 6 21.74 -29.74 -0.12
N PRO A 7 20.72 -30.34 0.52
CA PRO A 7 19.35 -29.91 0.33
C PRO A 7 19.27 -28.43 0.69
N THR A 8 19.02 -27.59 -0.30
CA THR A 8 18.76 -26.17 -0.07
C THR A 8 17.48 -26.09 0.75
N VAL A 9 17.61 -25.70 2.01
CA VAL A 9 16.46 -25.50 2.91
C VAL A 9 15.56 -24.46 2.26
N SER A 10 14.46 -24.91 1.66
CA SER A 10 13.46 -24.06 1.02
C SER A 10 12.35 -23.71 2.02
N LEU A 11 11.71 -22.56 1.82
CA LEU A 11 10.59 -22.15 2.66
C LEU A 11 9.43 -23.14 2.49
N ARG A 12 8.71 -23.42 3.59
CA ARG A 12 7.54 -24.30 3.54
C ARG A 12 6.41 -23.56 2.82
N ARG A 13 5.91 -24.14 1.73
CA ARG A 13 4.70 -23.65 1.06
C ARG A 13 3.48 -23.99 1.89
N SER A 14 2.89 -22.99 2.55
CA SER A 14 1.72 -23.15 3.42
C SER A 14 0.63 -22.11 3.18
N LEU A 15 0.90 -21.06 2.41
CA LEU A 15 -0.07 -20.00 2.19
C LEU A 15 -1.05 -20.39 1.07
N SER A 16 -2.32 -20.46 1.42
CA SER A 16 -3.44 -20.70 0.50
C SER A 16 -4.00 -19.39 -0.04
N LEU A 17 -4.83 -19.47 -1.09
CA LEU A 17 -5.46 -18.29 -1.70
C LEU A 17 -6.22 -17.41 -0.69
N PRO A 18 -7.09 -17.94 0.21
CA PRO A 18 -7.80 -17.09 1.16
C PRO A 18 -6.85 -16.34 2.11
N LEU A 19 -5.86 -17.03 2.69
CA LEU A 19 -4.89 -16.42 3.59
C LEU A 19 -4.06 -15.34 2.89
N LEU A 20 -3.64 -15.61 1.66
CA LEU A 20 -2.87 -14.65 0.87
C LEU A 20 -3.74 -13.45 0.44
N THR A 21 -5.02 -13.66 0.17
CA THR A 21 -5.97 -12.59 -0.17
C THR A 21 -6.26 -11.70 1.03
N PHE A 22 -6.50 -12.26 2.23
CA PHE A 22 -6.66 -11.46 3.45
C PHE A 22 -5.38 -10.72 3.80
N TYR A 23 -4.21 -11.34 3.64
CA TYR A 23 -2.94 -10.62 3.76
C TYR A 23 -2.87 -9.44 2.79
N GLY A 24 -3.15 -9.66 1.50
CA GLY A 24 -3.14 -8.63 0.48
C GLY A 24 -4.16 -7.51 0.71
N ILE A 25 -5.35 -7.83 1.21
CA ILE A 25 -6.33 -6.80 1.58
C ILE A 25 -5.78 -5.98 2.76
N GLY A 26 -5.21 -6.62 3.79
CA GLY A 26 -4.69 -5.91 4.95
C GLY A 26 -3.39 -5.14 4.73
N THR A 27 -2.66 -5.41 3.64
CA THR A 27 -1.53 -4.55 3.23
C THR A 27 -2.02 -3.32 2.48
N ILE A 28 -3.14 -3.42 1.74
CA ILE A 28 -3.77 -2.29 1.05
C ILE A 28 -4.53 -1.41 2.07
N LEU A 29 -5.34 -2.03 2.94
CA LEU A 29 -6.11 -1.36 3.99
C LEU A 29 -5.17 -0.79 5.04
N GLY A 30 -5.21 0.52 5.21
CA GLY A 30 -4.36 1.19 6.17
C GLY A 30 -4.58 2.70 6.16
N ALA A 31 -3.52 3.46 6.43
CA ALA A 31 -3.64 4.91 6.58
C ALA A 31 -4.21 5.63 5.34
N GLY A 32 -4.18 5.03 4.15
CA GLY A 32 -4.78 5.66 2.97
C GLY A 32 -6.27 5.94 3.11
N ILE A 33 -7.11 4.94 3.37
CA ILE A 33 -8.54 5.20 3.58
C ILE A 33 -8.84 5.66 4.99
N TYR A 34 -8.09 5.17 6.00
CA TYR A 34 -8.37 5.49 7.38
C TYR A 34 -7.99 6.91 7.76
N VAL A 35 -6.96 7.48 7.14
CA VAL A 35 -6.39 8.78 7.54
C VAL A 35 -6.51 9.78 6.40
N LEU A 36 -6.15 9.41 5.16
CA LEU A 36 -6.06 10.37 4.05
C LEU A 36 -7.39 10.67 3.36
N ILE A 37 -8.51 10.01 3.71
CA ILE A 37 -9.80 10.31 3.07
C ILE A 37 -10.21 11.79 3.23
N GLY A 38 -9.90 12.41 4.37
CA GLY A 38 -10.12 13.84 4.60
C GLY A 38 -9.26 14.72 3.70
N GLU A 39 -7.97 14.38 3.57
CA GLU A 39 -7.03 15.10 2.70
C GLU A 39 -7.39 14.94 1.21
N VAL A 40 -7.88 13.76 0.79
CA VAL A 40 -8.40 13.55 -0.57
C VAL A 40 -9.65 14.40 -0.80
N ALA A 41 -10.52 14.53 0.20
CA ALA A 41 -11.70 15.39 0.13
C ALA A 41 -11.34 16.88 0.12
N ALA A 42 -10.22 17.28 0.74
CA ALA A 42 -9.72 18.65 0.66
C ALA A 42 -9.34 19.04 -0.78
N GLU A 43 -8.74 18.12 -1.54
CA GLU A 43 -8.32 18.37 -2.93
C GLU A 43 -9.47 18.20 -3.95
N SER A 44 -10.29 17.15 -3.78
CA SER A 44 -11.27 16.75 -4.80
C SER A 44 -12.73 17.03 -4.43
N GLY A 45 -12.99 17.44 -3.18
CA GLY A 45 -14.33 17.72 -2.69
C GLY A 45 -15.29 16.54 -2.87
N MET A 46 -16.48 16.82 -3.39
CA MET A 46 -17.52 15.82 -3.72
C MET A 46 -17.06 14.79 -4.75
N HIS A 47 -15.99 15.06 -5.50
CA HIS A 47 -15.42 14.14 -6.48
C HIS A 47 -14.44 13.11 -5.86
N SER A 48 -14.30 13.06 -4.53
CA SER A 48 -13.44 12.07 -3.85
C SER A 48 -13.64 10.63 -4.32
N PRO A 49 -14.87 10.12 -4.51
CA PRO A 49 -15.06 8.76 -5.03
C PRO A 49 -14.48 8.56 -6.43
N ILE A 50 -14.49 9.60 -7.27
CA ILE A 50 -13.89 9.58 -8.60
C ILE A 50 -12.36 9.61 -8.49
N ALA A 51 -11.81 10.42 -7.58
CA ALA A 51 -10.37 10.43 -7.30
C ALA A 51 -9.88 9.04 -6.88
N PHE A 52 -10.60 8.36 -5.98
CA PHE A 52 -10.30 6.97 -5.61
C PHE A 52 -10.46 5.99 -6.79
N LEU A 53 -11.47 6.17 -7.64
CA LEU A 53 -11.65 5.35 -8.83
C LEU A 53 -10.51 5.54 -9.85
N VAL A 54 -10.08 6.77 -10.09
CA VAL A 54 -8.93 7.07 -10.96
C VAL A 54 -7.67 6.41 -10.40
N ALA A 55 -7.39 6.58 -9.11
CA ALA A 55 -6.27 5.92 -8.44
C ALA A 55 -6.34 4.38 -8.57
N ALA A 56 -7.54 3.79 -8.39
CA ALA A 56 -7.77 2.36 -8.54
C ALA A 56 -7.52 1.87 -9.97
N ILE A 57 -7.88 2.65 -10.99
CA ILE A 57 -7.63 2.32 -12.39
C ILE A 57 -6.12 2.28 -12.67
N VAL A 58 -5.37 3.30 -12.22
CA VAL A 58 -3.89 3.35 -12.36
C VAL A 58 -3.24 2.16 -11.66
N ALA A 59 -3.65 1.88 -10.42
CA ALA A 59 -3.19 0.71 -9.66
C ALA A 59 -3.58 -0.61 -10.35
N GLY A 60 -4.79 -0.71 -10.90
CA GLY A 60 -5.35 -1.91 -11.54
C GLY A 60 -4.58 -2.36 -12.78
N PHE A 61 -4.23 -1.43 -13.67
CA PHE A 61 -3.37 -1.76 -14.81
C PHE A 61 -2.03 -2.32 -14.37
N THR A 62 -1.45 -1.74 -13.31
CA THR A 62 -0.20 -2.25 -12.76
C THR A 62 -0.39 -3.60 -12.05
N ALA A 63 -1.50 -3.79 -11.34
CA ALA A 63 -1.82 -5.05 -10.68
C ALA A 63 -1.94 -6.22 -11.67
N PHE A 64 -2.48 -5.99 -12.88
CA PHE A 64 -2.45 -6.98 -13.94
C PHE A 64 -1.01 -7.32 -14.38
N SER A 65 -0.14 -6.31 -14.51
CA SER A 65 1.28 -6.53 -14.80
C SER A 65 1.98 -7.35 -13.70
N TYR A 66 1.73 -7.04 -12.43
CA TYR A 66 2.24 -7.81 -11.30
C TYR A 66 1.67 -9.24 -11.26
N ALA A 67 0.39 -9.42 -11.57
CA ALA A 67 -0.26 -10.73 -11.64
C ALA A 67 0.39 -11.61 -12.72
N GLU A 68 0.70 -11.07 -13.90
CA GLU A 68 1.41 -11.82 -14.93
C GLU A 68 2.88 -12.08 -14.57
N LEU A 69 3.60 -11.05 -14.11
CA LEU A 69 5.01 -11.17 -13.72
C LEU A 69 5.23 -12.14 -12.56
N SER A 70 4.35 -12.16 -11.56
CA SER A 70 4.40 -13.10 -10.44
C SER A 70 4.13 -14.55 -10.87
N SER A 71 3.31 -14.75 -11.91
CA SER A 71 3.12 -16.05 -12.53
C SER A 71 4.33 -16.50 -13.36
N ARG A 72 4.96 -15.58 -14.10
CA ARG A 72 6.20 -15.86 -14.88
C ARG A 72 7.41 -16.10 -13.96
N ILE A 73 7.56 -15.29 -12.92
CA ILE A 73 8.74 -15.21 -12.04
C ILE A 73 8.28 -15.25 -10.56
N PRO A 74 7.89 -16.42 -10.03
CA PRO A 74 7.42 -16.56 -8.64
C PRO A 74 8.60 -16.58 -7.65
N ARG A 75 9.27 -15.44 -7.47
CA ARG A 75 10.41 -15.25 -6.56
C ARG A 75 10.15 -14.10 -5.60
N SER A 76 10.72 -14.18 -4.40
CA SER A 76 10.72 -13.07 -3.43
C SER A 76 11.53 -11.86 -3.95
N ALA A 77 11.22 -10.65 -3.49
CA ALA A 77 11.76 -9.37 -4.00
C ALA A 77 11.36 -9.09 -5.46
N GLY A 78 10.05 -9.12 -5.69
CA GLY A 78 9.45 -9.15 -7.03
C GLY A 78 9.88 -8.00 -7.92
N GLU A 79 9.83 -6.75 -7.44
CA GLU A 79 10.01 -5.55 -8.27
C GLU A 79 11.39 -5.48 -8.91
N ALA A 80 12.45 -5.59 -8.09
CA ALA A 80 13.82 -5.60 -8.58
C ALA A 80 14.08 -6.80 -9.49
N ALA A 81 13.51 -7.97 -9.17
CA ALA A 81 13.62 -9.17 -9.99
C ALA A 81 12.92 -9.03 -11.35
N TYR A 82 11.72 -8.44 -11.38
CA TYR A 82 10.93 -8.18 -12.58
C TYR A 82 11.65 -7.19 -13.49
N VAL A 83 12.13 -6.08 -12.93
CA VAL A 83 12.88 -5.07 -13.67
C VAL A 83 14.18 -5.64 -14.23
N SER A 84 14.90 -6.45 -13.46
CA SER A 84 16.10 -7.14 -13.92
C SER A 84 15.79 -8.11 -15.08
N ALA A 85 14.74 -8.91 -14.98
CA ALA A 85 14.35 -9.88 -16.00
C ALA A 85 13.84 -9.24 -17.30
N GLY A 86 13.01 -8.21 -17.18
CA GLY A 86 12.43 -7.49 -18.32
C GLY A 86 13.44 -6.58 -19.01
N LEU A 87 14.08 -5.68 -18.26
CA LEU A 87 14.93 -4.61 -18.79
C LEU A 87 16.41 -5.01 -18.96
N LYS A 88 16.84 -6.14 -18.39
CA LYS A 88 18.25 -6.60 -18.39
C LYS A 88 19.23 -5.52 -17.85
N SER A 89 18.78 -4.71 -16.90
CA SER A 89 19.58 -3.63 -16.32
C SER A 89 19.63 -3.75 -14.79
N GLN A 90 20.84 -3.97 -14.26
CA GLN A 90 21.09 -4.01 -12.82
C GLN A 90 20.91 -2.64 -12.16
N VAL A 91 21.18 -1.55 -12.90
CA VAL A 91 20.99 -0.19 -12.40
C VAL A 91 19.51 0.10 -12.20
N LEU A 92 18.67 -0.21 -13.19
CA LEU A 92 17.21 -0.02 -13.08
C LEU A 92 16.59 -0.94 -12.02
N ALA A 93 17.09 -2.18 -11.91
CA ALA A 93 16.67 -3.09 -10.85
C ALA A 93 17.05 -2.55 -9.45
N GLY A 94 18.24 -1.95 -9.32
CA GLY A 94 18.69 -1.26 -8.12
C GLY A 94 17.82 -0.04 -7.77
N ILE A 95 17.45 0.78 -8.77
CA ILE A 95 16.53 1.93 -8.61
C ILE A 95 15.16 1.44 -8.13
N ALA A 96 14.61 0.40 -8.75
CA ALA A 96 13.34 -0.18 -8.34
C ALA A 96 13.41 -0.72 -6.90
N GLY A 97 14.47 -1.46 -6.56
CA GLY A 97 14.66 -2.00 -5.22
C GLY A 97 14.81 -0.91 -4.13
N TRP A 98 15.62 0.13 -4.39
CA TRP A 98 15.73 1.28 -3.49
C TRP A 98 14.43 2.09 -3.41
N GLY A 99 13.67 2.15 -4.51
CA GLY A 99 12.33 2.72 -4.54
C GLY A 99 11.40 2.00 -3.57
N VAL A 100 11.34 0.66 -3.61
CA VAL A 100 10.54 -0.14 -2.66
C VAL A 100 10.97 0.10 -1.20
N VAL A 101 12.29 0.16 -0.94
CA VAL A 101 12.81 0.49 0.41
C VAL A 101 12.35 1.88 0.85
N ALA A 102 12.44 2.87 -0.04
CA ALA A 102 12.00 4.24 0.22
C ALA A 102 10.48 4.31 0.44
N THR A 103 9.67 3.66 -0.39
CA THR A 103 8.22 3.54 -0.22
C THR A 103 7.87 2.98 1.16
N GLY A 104 8.50 1.89 1.59
CA GLY A 104 8.23 1.32 2.92
C GLY A 104 8.64 2.26 4.07
N ILE A 105 9.77 2.96 3.95
CA ILE A 105 10.22 3.95 4.96
C ILE A 105 9.24 5.12 5.05
N VAL A 106 8.91 5.74 3.91
CA VAL A 106 8.03 6.93 3.88
C VAL A 106 6.61 6.54 4.26
N SER A 107 6.11 5.38 3.81
CA SER A 107 4.80 4.86 4.22
C SER A 107 4.70 4.68 5.73
N ALA A 108 5.71 4.08 6.37
CA ALA A 108 5.73 3.93 7.81
C ALA A 108 5.67 5.29 8.54
N ALA A 109 6.33 6.31 8.00
CA ALA A 109 6.27 7.68 8.50
C ALA A 109 4.89 8.33 8.31
N THR A 110 4.25 8.14 7.14
CA THR A 110 2.88 8.60 6.86
C THR A 110 1.90 7.98 7.85
N ILE A 111 1.98 6.65 8.01
CA ILE A 111 1.09 5.88 8.88
C ILE A 111 1.28 6.31 10.35
N ALA A 112 2.52 6.54 10.79
CA ALA A 112 2.79 7.05 12.14
C ALA A 112 2.20 8.44 12.41
N ASN A 113 2.13 9.32 11.42
CA ASN A 113 1.43 10.61 11.57
C ASN A 113 -0.09 10.42 11.70
N GLY A 114 -0.68 9.53 10.90
CA GLY A 114 -2.10 9.21 10.99
C GLY A 114 -2.52 8.55 12.31
N PHE A 115 -1.60 7.84 12.96
CA PHE A 115 -1.80 7.25 14.29
C PHE A 115 -2.15 8.31 15.35
N VAL A 116 -1.51 9.50 15.28
CA VAL A 116 -1.69 10.58 16.26
C VAL A 116 -3.15 11.02 16.32
N GLY A 117 -3.79 11.23 15.16
CA GLY A 117 -5.17 11.70 15.08
C GLY A 117 -6.17 10.76 15.76
N TYR A 118 -5.99 9.45 15.58
CA TYR A 118 -6.84 8.46 16.23
C TYR A 118 -6.54 8.24 17.71
N LEU A 119 -5.30 8.53 18.14
CA LEU A 119 -4.93 8.42 19.54
C LEU A 119 -5.51 9.58 20.37
N ASP A 120 -5.52 10.77 19.78
CA ASP A 120 -6.11 12.00 20.34
C ASP A 120 -7.60 11.83 20.73
N GLU A 121 -8.31 10.89 20.09
CA GLU A 121 -9.71 10.55 20.41
C GLU A 121 -9.90 9.94 21.81
N PHE A 122 -8.87 9.32 22.37
CA PHE A 122 -8.90 8.71 23.69
C PHE A 122 -8.18 9.56 24.73
N PHE A 123 -7.04 10.14 24.35
CA PHE A 123 -6.27 11.00 25.22
C PHE A 123 -5.50 12.01 24.37
N PRO A 124 -5.57 13.32 24.71
CA PRO A 124 -4.82 14.33 23.99
C PRO A 124 -3.33 14.05 24.16
N ALA A 125 -2.63 13.82 23.05
CA ALA A 125 -1.21 13.47 23.08
C ALA A 125 -0.39 14.50 22.29
N GLN A 126 0.82 14.79 22.77
CA GLN A 126 1.76 15.61 21.99
C GLN A 126 2.17 14.83 20.75
N ARG A 127 2.02 15.45 19.58
CA ARG A 127 2.30 14.83 18.28
C ARG A 127 3.71 14.25 18.22
N GLU A 128 4.70 15.03 18.59
CA GLU A 128 6.12 14.69 18.49
C GLU A 128 6.43 13.48 19.39
N LEU A 129 5.93 13.49 20.62
CA LEU A 129 6.13 12.40 21.57
C LEU A 129 5.46 11.11 21.11
N THR A 130 4.24 11.22 20.59
CA THR A 130 3.46 10.08 20.09
C THR A 130 4.16 9.42 18.91
N ILE A 131 4.60 10.21 17.92
CA ILE A 131 5.36 9.70 16.77
C ILE A 131 6.66 9.04 17.22
N CYS A 132 7.41 9.68 18.13
CA CYS A 132 8.64 9.10 18.67
C CYS A 132 8.41 7.73 19.30
N ILE A 133 7.45 7.64 20.21
CA ILE A 133 7.16 6.39 20.93
C ILE A 133 6.64 5.33 19.97
N ALA A 134 5.68 5.67 19.10
CA ALA A 134 5.09 4.73 18.17
C ALA A 134 6.13 4.13 17.21
N VAL A 135 6.93 4.96 16.54
CA VAL A 135 7.94 4.47 15.57
C VAL A 135 9.03 3.66 16.26
N LEU A 136 9.46 4.06 17.47
CA LEU A 136 10.46 3.30 18.23
C LEU A 136 9.93 1.93 18.66
N ILE A 137 8.70 1.85 19.18
CA ILE A 137 8.07 0.58 19.55
C ILE A 137 7.94 -0.32 18.32
N LEU A 138 7.45 0.21 17.19
CA LEU A 138 7.34 -0.53 15.94
C LEU A 138 8.70 -1.06 15.47
N GLY A 139 9.75 -0.23 15.53
CA GLY A 139 11.11 -0.64 15.20
C GLY A 139 11.65 -1.74 16.11
N VAL A 140 11.37 -1.67 17.42
CA VAL A 140 11.73 -2.72 18.38
C VAL A 140 10.98 -4.02 18.08
N ILE A 141 9.67 -3.96 17.80
CA ILE A 141 8.86 -5.14 17.44
C ILE A 141 9.40 -5.77 16.14
N ALA A 142 9.68 -4.94 15.12
CA ALA A 142 10.26 -5.39 13.86
C ALA A 142 11.64 -6.03 14.07
N ALA A 143 12.50 -5.45 14.90
CA ALA A 143 13.83 -5.96 15.21
C ALA A 143 13.77 -7.24 16.07
N TRP A 144 12.76 -7.38 16.94
CA TRP A 144 12.47 -8.62 17.67
C TRP A 144 12.17 -9.76 16.71
N GLY A 145 11.79 -9.45 15.47
CA GLY A 145 11.57 -10.47 14.48
C GLY A 145 10.31 -11.24 14.76
N VAL A 146 9.28 -10.52 15.18
CA VAL A 146 7.92 -10.96 14.94
C VAL A 146 7.81 -11.13 13.43
N ARG A 147 8.04 -12.35 12.95
CA ARG A 147 7.50 -12.77 11.67
C ARG A 147 6.00 -12.68 11.89
N THR A 148 5.40 -11.58 11.45
CA THR A 148 3.94 -11.50 11.36
C THR A 148 3.51 -12.72 10.58
N SER A 149 2.89 -13.67 11.27
CA SER A 149 2.32 -14.83 10.61
C SER A 149 1.26 -14.29 9.66
N VAL A 150 1.25 -14.72 8.41
CA VAL A 150 0.21 -14.35 7.45
C VAL A 150 -1.19 -14.60 8.03
N ALA A 151 -1.35 -15.61 8.90
CA ALA A 151 -2.58 -15.84 9.64
C ALA A 151 -2.91 -14.71 10.66
N ALA A 152 -1.92 -14.21 11.39
CA ALA A 152 -2.13 -13.08 12.32
C ALA A 152 -2.47 -11.80 11.56
N ALA A 153 -1.75 -11.51 10.46
CA ALA A 153 -2.08 -10.41 9.56
C ALA A 153 -3.51 -10.55 9.02
N SER A 154 -3.91 -11.76 8.59
CA SER A 154 -5.28 -12.01 8.10
C SER A 154 -6.36 -11.73 9.15
N VAL A 155 -6.12 -12.06 10.44
CA VAL A 155 -7.05 -11.74 11.52
C VAL A 155 -7.19 -10.23 11.70
N ILE A 156 -6.07 -9.50 11.64
CA ILE A 156 -6.10 -8.04 11.71
C ILE A 156 -6.87 -7.48 10.50
N THR A 157 -6.65 -8.00 9.29
CA THR A 157 -7.42 -7.61 8.11
C THR A 157 -8.93 -7.80 8.30
N VAL A 158 -9.36 -8.89 8.93
CA VAL A 158 -10.80 -9.09 9.21
C VAL A 158 -11.34 -7.99 10.11
N ILE A 159 -10.56 -7.54 11.09
CA ILE A 159 -10.92 -6.40 11.96
C ILE A 159 -10.96 -5.10 11.13
N GLU A 160 -10.00 -4.88 10.25
CA GLU A 160 -9.94 -3.71 9.35
C GLU A 160 -11.15 -3.65 8.42
N ILE A 161 -11.41 -4.72 7.66
CA ILE A 161 -12.60 -4.83 6.81
C ILE A 161 -13.86 -4.61 7.64
N GLY A 162 -13.93 -5.22 8.83
CA GLY A 162 -15.04 -5.05 9.77
C GLY A 162 -15.24 -3.58 10.18
N GLY A 163 -14.17 -2.83 10.42
CA GLY A 163 -14.22 -1.40 10.71
C GLY A 163 -14.76 -0.57 9.55
N LEU A 164 -14.32 -0.82 8.32
CA LEU A 164 -14.84 -0.11 7.15
C LEU A 164 -16.31 -0.45 6.89
N VAL A 165 -16.69 -1.73 6.99
CA VAL A 165 -18.08 -2.17 6.88
C VAL A 165 -18.94 -1.56 7.99
N PHE A 166 -18.40 -1.42 9.21
CA PHE A 166 -19.08 -0.76 10.32
C PHE A 166 -19.35 0.72 10.03
N VAL A 167 -18.36 1.46 9.49
CA VAL A 167 -18.56 2.85 9.06
C VAL A 167 -19.63 2.95 7.97
N ILE A 168 -19.55 2.11 6.93
CA ILE A 168 -20.54 2.06 5.84
C ILE A 168 -21.93 1.75 6.39
N ALA A 169 -22.06 0.81 7.33
CA ALA A 169 -23.35 0.43 7.91
C ALA A 169 -23.97 1.56 8.76
N LEU A 170 -23.15 2.25 9.57
CA LEU A 170 -23.63 3.32 10.45
C LEU A 170 -23.93 4.63 9.72
N ALA A 171 -23.09 4.99 8.75
CA ALA A 171 -23.30 6.20 7.95
C ALA A 171 -24.09 5.91 6.65
N GLY A 172 -24.47 4.66 6.39
CA GLY A 172 -25.17 4.25 5.16
C GLY A 172 -26.57 4.86 4.97
N HIS A 173 -27.21 5.35 6.02
CA HIS A 173 -28.44 6.15 5.88
C HIS A 173 -28.25 7.39 4.99
N ASN A 174 -27.03 7.93 4.90
CA ASN A 174 -26.70 9.06 4.02
C ASN A 174 -26.76 8.70 2.53
N PHE A 175 -26.76 7.42 2.16
CA PHE A 175 -27.03 7.02 0.77
C PHE A 175 -28.42 7.44 0.29
N ALA A 176 -29.36 7.73 1.19
CA ALA A 176 -30.67 8.26 0.81
C ALA A 176 -30.56 9.63 0.11
N ALA A 177 -29.53 10.42 0.42
CA ALA A 177 -29.25 11.71 -0.23
C ALA A 177 -28.50 11.57 -1.56
N LEU A 178 -28.05 10.36 -1.92
CA LEU A 178 -27.26 10.13 -3.13
C LEU A 178 -27.99 10.56 -4.40
N PRO A 179 -29.29 10.26 -4.65
CA PRO A 179 -29.97 10.68 -5.88
C PRO A 179 -29.97 12.21 -6.08
N ASP A 180 -30.10 12.98 -5.00
CA ASP A 180 -30.16 14.44 -5.05
C ASP A 180 -28.76 15.06 -5.20
N ARG A 181 -27.75 14.44 -4.58
CA ARG A 181 -26.36 14.93 -4.54
C ARG A 181 -25.47 14.36 -5.63
N LEU A 182 -25.94 13.35 -6.37
CA LEU A 182 -25.19 12.71 -7.46
C LEU A 182 -24.66 13.71 -8.50
N PRO A 183 -25.42 14.76 -8.92
CA PRO A 183 -24.92 15.75 -9.87
C PRO A 183 -23.67 16.51 -9.38
N GLU A 184 -23.46 16.63 -8.06
CA GLU A 184 -22.27 17.27 -7.49
C GLU A 184 -21.05 16.35 -7.47
N MET A 185 -21.26 15.04 -7.61
CA MET A 185 -20.20 14.03 -7.62
C MET A 185 -19.73 13.71 -9.04
N VAL A 186 -20.57 13.98 -10.04
CA VAL A 186 -20.23 13.81 -11.46
C VAL A 186 -19.38 15.01 -11.89
N PRO A 187 -18.21 14.78 -12.51
CA PRO A 187 -17.30 15.86 -12.85
C PRO A 187 -17.89 16.66 -14.01
N ASP A 188 -17.86 17.98 -13.87
CA ASP A 188 -18.15 18.90 -14.97
C ASP A 188 -16.89 19.10 -15.84
N VAL A 189 -16.99 19.99 -16.84
CA VAL A 189 -15.86 20.33 -17.73
C VAL A 189 -14.96 21.42 -17.12
N SER A 190 -15.09 21.69 -15.81
CA SER A 190 -14.28 22.71 -15.14
C SER A 190 -12.84 22.23 -14.98
N LEU A 191 -11.89 23.06 -15.42
CA LEU A 191 -10.46 22.79 -15.22
C LEU A 191 -10.14 22.66 -13.72
N VAL A 192 -10.79 23.46 -12.86
CA VAL A 192 -10.56 23.43 -11.41
C VAL A 192 -10.96 22.08 -10.79
N HIS A 193 -12.13 21.54 -11.18
CA HIS A 193 -12.55 20.23 -10.71
C HIS A 193 -11.67 19.11 -11.29
N ALA A 194 -11.26 19.21 -12.56
CA ALA A 194 -10.34 18.25 -13.16
C ALA A 194 -8.99 18.22 -12.44
N THR A 195 -8.40 19.38 -12.11
CA THR A 195 -7.14 19.45 -11.36
C THR A 195 -7.28 18.91 -9.94
N GLY A 196 -8.38 19.23 -9.25
CA GLY A 196 -8.67 18.72 -7.91
C GLY A 196 -8.86 17.19 -7.87
N ILE A 197 -9.53 16.63 -8.88
CA ILE A 197 -9.66 15.16 -9.04
C ILE A 197 -8.29 14.52 -9.23
N VAL A 198 -7.41 15.11 -10.04
CA VAL A 198 -6.07 14.57 -10.28
C VAL A 198 -5.20 14.64 -9.01
N ALA A 199 -5.21 15.77 -8.31
CA ALA A 199 -4.50 15.93 -7.04
C ALA A 199 -5.02 14.96 -5.96
N GLY A 200 -6.35 14.87 -5.83
CA GLY A 200 -7.00 13.90 -4.96
C GLY A 200 -6.69 12.45 -5.33
N ALA A 201 -6.63 12.12 -6.62
CA ALA A 201 -6.28 10.78 -7.09
C ALA A 201 -4.81 10.44 -6.78
N TYR A 202 -3.92 11.43 -6.85
CA TYR A 202 -2.52 11.27 -6.48
C TYR A 202 -2.34 10.93 -5.00
N LEU A 203 -3.09 11.63 -4.14
CA LEU A 203 -3.14 11.33 -2.71
C LEU A 203 -3.81 9.98 -2.44
N ALA A 204 -4.95 9.71 -3.08
CA ALA A 204 -5.70 8.46 -2.94
C ALA A 204 -4.91 7.24 -3.42
N PHE A 205 -3.96 7.42 -4.37
CA PHE A 205 -3.08 6.35 -4.84
C PHE A 205 -2.29 5.72 -3.69
N PHE A 206 -1.94 6.48 -2.64
CA PHE A 206 -1.32 5.95 -1.44
C PHE A 206 -2.14 4.81 -0.81
N ALA A 207 -3.47 4.89 -0.86
CA ALA A 207 -4.35 3.87 -0.29
C ALA A 207 -4.29 2.53 -1.02
N PHE A 208 -3.82 2.51 -2.27
CA PHE A 208 -3.71 1.31 -3.10
C PHE A 208 -2.33 0.65 -3.03
N ILE A 209 -1.38 1.24 -2.30
CA ILE A 209 -0.07 0.66 -2.04
C ILE A 209 -0.24 -0.55 -1.12
N GLY A 210 0.31 -1.70 -1.50
CA GLY A 210 0.34 -2.91 -0.69
C GLY A 210 -0.07 -4.20 -1.43
N PHE A 211 -0.74 -4.12 -2.59
CA PHE A 211 -1.03 -5.34 -3.37
C PHE A 211 0.26 -5.96 -3.93
N GLU A 212 1.27 -5.13 -4.19
CA GLU A 212 2.58 -5.55 -4.66
C GLU A 212 3.30 -6.43 -3.62
N ASP A 213 3.07 -6.21 -2.32
CA ASP A 213 3.70 -7.00 -1.25
C ASP A 213 3.35 -8.49 -1.29
N ILE A 214 2.21 -8.83 -1.91
CA ILE A 214 1.76 -10.22 -2.11
C ILE A 214 2.82 -11.02 -2.88
N VAL A 215 3.55 -10.41 -3.82
CA VAL A 215 4.58 -11.11 -4.60
C VAL A 215 5.75 -11.56 -3.75
N ASN A 216 6.02 -10.85 -2.66
CA ASN A 216 7.09 -11.20 -1.73
C ASN A 216 6.78 -12.48 -0.94
N MET A 217 5.52 -12.94 -0.93
CA MET A 217 5.08 -14.20 -0.31
C MET A 217 5.05 -15.38 -1.30
N ALA A 218 5.49 -15.20 -2.55
CA ALA A 218 5.41 -16.24 -3.58
C ALA A 218 6.11 -17.55 -3.20
N GLU A 219 7.25 -17.47 -2.51
CA GLU A 219 8.02 -18.67 -2.11
C GLU A 219 7.34 -19.49 -1.00
N GLU A 220 6.48 -18.86 -0.20
CA GLU A 220 5.70 -19.49 0.89
C GLU A 220 4.29 -19.90 0.44
N THR A 221 3.93 -19.61 -0.82
CA THR A 221 2.59 -19.83 -1.38
C THR A 221 2.44 -21.18 -2.07
N VAL A 222 1.28 -21.83 -1.87
CA VAL A 222 0.89 -23.06 -2.57
C VAL A 222 0.49 -22.70 -4.01
N GLU A 223 1.07 -23.39 -5.00
CA GLU A 223 0.87 -23.10 -6.44
C GLU A 223 1.04 -21.59 -6.78
N PRO A 224 2.22 -20.99 -6.53
CA PRO A 224 2.38 -19.53 -6.60
C PRO A 224 2.04 -18.94 -7.97
N ARG A 225 2.27 -19.69 -9.06
CA ARG A 225 1.94 -19.26 -10.43
C ARG A 225 0.44 -19.02 -10.66
N LYS A 226 -0.45 -19.55 -9.81
CA LYS A 226 -1.92 -19.35 -9.90
C LYS A 226 -2.46 -18.55 -8.72
N THR A 227 -1.93 -18.81 -7.53
CA THR A 227 -2.46 -18.26 -6.27
C THR A 227 -2.08 -16.79 -6.09
N VAL A 228 -0.82 -16.41 -6.35
CA VAL A 228 -0.36 -15.02 -6.22
C VAL A 228 -1.11 -14.07 -7.17
N PRO A 229 -1.24 -14.38 -8.49
CA PRO A 229 -1.98 -13.52 -9.41
C PRO A 229 -3.44 -13.29 -8.99
N ARG A 230 -4.12 -14.36 -8.54
CA ARG A 230 -5.52 -14.27 -8.09
C ARG A 230 -5.65 -13.45 -6.82
N ALA A 231 -4.75 -13.63 -5.86
CA ALA A 231 -4.75 -12.86 -4.62
C ALA A 231 -4.60 -11.35 -4.92
N ILE A 232 -3.68 -10.95 -5.80
CA ILE A 232 -3.48 -9.55 -6.20
C ILE A 232 -4.79 -8.92 -6.71
N ILE A 233 -5.44 -9.57 -7.69
CA ILE A 233 -6.66 -9.03 -8.31
C ILE A 233 -7.84 -9.00 -7.33
N ILE A 234 -8.03 -10.07 -6.54
CA ILE A 234 -9.12 -10.13 -5.57
C ILE A 234 -8.92 -9.07 -4.48
N SER A 235 -7.71 -8.95 -3.93
CA SER A 235 -7.40 -7.96 -2.90
C SER A 235 -7.64 -6.54 -3.41
N LEU A 236 -7.16 -6.22 -4.62
CA LEU A 236 -7.38 -4.90 -5.20
C LEU A 236 -8.86 -4.60 -5.43
N PHE A 237 -9.62 -5.56 -5.99
CA PHE A 237 -11.04 -5.38 -6.27
C PHE A 237 -11.85 -5.14 -4.98
N VAL A 238 -11.61 -5.94 -3.94
CA VAL A 238 -12.28 -5.80 -2.64
C VAL A 238 -11.94 -4.45 -2.00
N SER A 239 -10.66 -4.07 -1.96
CA SER A 239 -10.24 -2.79 -1.39
C SER A 239 -10.81 -1.60 -2.17
N THR A 240 -10.79 -1.65 -3.51
CA THR A 240 -11.39 -0.60 -4.36
C THR A 240 -12.86 -0.41 -4.05
N THR A 241 -13.62 -1.50 -3.93
CA THR A 241 -15.05 -1.47 -3.61
C THR A 241 -15.29 -0.81 -2.25
N LEU A 242 -14.53 -1.22 -1.23
CA LEU A 242 -14.64 -0.65 0.11
C LEU A 242 -14.29 0.85 0.12
N TYR A 243 -13.23 1.25 -0.58
CA TYR A 243 -12.77 2.63 -0.61
C TYR A 243 -13.76 3.55 -1.30
N ILE A 244 -14.33 3.14 -2.44
CA ILE A 244 -15.36 3.93 -3.14
C ILE A 244 -16.59 4.08 -2.24
N LEU A 245 -17.05 3.00 -1.59
CA LEU A 245 -18.19 3.07 -0.68
C LEU A 245 -17.92 4.00 0.52
N VAL A 246 -16.75 3.90 1.14
CA VAL A 246 -16.36 4.80 2.24
C VAL A 246 -16.27 6.24 1.76
N ALA A 247 -15.68 6.49 0.58
CA ALA A 247 -15.56 7.84 0.03
C ALA A 247 -16.92 8.47 -0.27
N VAL A 248 -17.86 7.71 -0.85
CA VAL A 248 -19.23 8.18 -1.10
C VAL A 248 -19.93 8.50 0.22
N VAL A 249 -19.84 7.61 1.19
CA VAL A 249 -20.48 7.81 2.49
C VAL A 249 -19.86 9.00 3.23
N ALA A 250 -18.54 9.16 3.16
CA ALA A 250 -17.82 10.26 3.81
C ALA A 250 -18.27 11.62 3.28
N THR A 251 -18.32 11.80 1.95
CA THR A 251 -18.71 13.07 1.33
C THR A 251 -20.20 13.39 1.48
N LEU A 252 -21.04 12.38 1.71
CA LEU A 252 -22.46 12.58 2.02
C LEU A 252 -22.74 12.81 3.51
N ALA A 253 -21.88 12.30 4.40
CA ALA A 253 -22.10 12.34 5.85
C ALA A 253 -21.71 13.68 6.48
N LEU A 254 -20.73 14.39 5.93
CA LEU A 254 -20.17 15.59 6.54
C LEU A 254 -19.99 16.72 5.51
N PRO A 255 -20.08 17.99 5.94
CA PRO A 255 -19.56 19.12 5.18
C PRO A 255 -18.08 18.90 4.82
N LEU A 256 -17.66 19.37 3.63
CA LEU A 256 -16.31 19.12 3.10
C LEU A 256 -15.21 19.75 3.97
N ASP A 257 -15.46 20.92 4.56
CA ASP A 257 -14.54 21.60 5.47
C ASP A 257 -14.35 20.83 6.78
N GLU A 258 -15.41 20.24 7.32
CA GLU A 258 -15.31 19.36 8.49
C GLU A 258 -14.56 18.06 8.18
N LEU A 259 -14.82 17.45 7.01
CA LEU A 259 -14.15 16.22 6.60
C LEU A 259 -12.65 16.46 6.33
N ALA A 260 -12.31 17.56 5.65
CA ALA A 260 -10.94 17.94 5.36
C ALA A 260 -10.14 18.32 6.63
N GLY A 261 -10.78 18.94 7.62
CA GLY A 261 -10.15 19.31 8.88
C GLY A 261 -10.02 18.17 9.90
N ALA A 262 -10.64 17.01 9.65
CA ALA A 262 -10.70 15.93 10.63
C ALA A 262 -9.39 15.13 10.71
N LYS A 263 -8.75 15.15 11.89
CA LYS A 263 -7.57 14.31 12.18
C LYS A 263 -7.88 12.81 12.20
N ALA A 264 -9.11 12.44 12.54
CA ALA A 264 -9.61 11.08 12.60
C ALA A 264 -10.92 10.98 11.77
N PRO A 265 -10.84 11.04 10.43
CA PRO A 265 -12.01 11.28 9.59
C PRO A 265 -13.07 10.19 9.72
N LEU A 266 -12.70 8.91 9.84
CA LEU A 266 -13.68 7.83 10.02
C LEU A 266 -14.38 7.89 11.39
N ALA A 267 -13.70 8.39 12.43
CA ALA A 267 -14.30 8.62 13.73
C ALA A 267 -15.31 9.77 13.68
N ARG A 268 -14.97 10.84 12.95
CA ARG A 268 -15.84 11.99 12.73
C ARG A 268 -17.11 11.62 11.94
N ILE A 269 -16.99 10.80 10.89
CA ILE A 269 -18.13 10.34 10.06
C ILE A 269 -19.21 9.63 10.88
N VAL A 270 -18.84 8.88 11.91
CA VAL A 270 -19.78 8.11 12.73
C VAL A 270 -20.16 8.82 14.04
N GLU A 271 -19.73 10.07 14.23
CA GLU A 271 -19.84 10.76 15.52
C GLU A 271 -21.29 10.97 15.96
N GLU A 272 -22.20 11.23 15.01
CA GLU A 272 -23.64 11.38 15.28
C GLU A 272 -24.28 10.11 15.88
N ARG A 273 -23.65 8.94 15.69
CA ARG A 273 -24.09 7.67 16.30
C ARG A 273 -23.65 7.53 17.77
N GLY A 274 -22.90 8.50 18.28
CA GLY A 274 -22.51 8.62 19.68
C GLY A 274 -21.10 8.11 20.00
N PRO A 275 -20.66 8.32 21.25
CA PRO A 275 -19.26 8.13 21.65
C PRO A 275 -18.77 6.69 21.55
N LYS A 276 -19.68 5.71 21.65
CA LYS A 276 -19.34 4.28 21.48
C LYS A 276 -18.92 3.98 20.05
N ALA A 277 -19.66 4.46 19.05
CA ALA A 277 -19.33 4.24 17.64
C ALA A 277 -17.98 4.88 17.29
N ARG A 278 -17.77 6.12 17.73
CA ARG A 278 -16.51 6.86 17.61
C ARG A 278 -15.33 6.09 18.22
N ALA A 279 -15.46 5.63 19.46
CA ALA A 279 -14.41 4.86 20.14
C ALA A 279 -14.13 3.52 19.44
N THR A 280 -15.16 2.81 18.97
CA THR A 280 -14.99 1.55 18.25
C THR A 280 -14.20 1.73 16.97
N ILE A 281 -14.56 2.70 16.13
CA ILE A 281 -13.82 2.91 14.88
C ILE A 281 -12.42 3.41 15.16
N SER A 282 -12.21 4.32 16.12
CA SER A 282 -10.86 4.78 16.48
C SER A 282 -9.97 3.63 16.94
N LEU A 283 -10.49 2.69 17.73
CA LEU A 283 -9.72 1.52 18.15
C LEU A 283 -9.34 0.63 16.96
N VAL A 284 -10.28 0.39 16.04
CA VAL A 284 -10.00 -0.38 14.81
C VAL A 284 -8.95 0.32 13.96
N SER A 285 -9.05 1.64 13.79
CA SER A 285 -8.08 2.46 13.05
C SER A 285 -6.69 2.40 13.67
N LEU A 286 -6.57 2.47 14.99
CA LEU A 286 -5.27 2.35 15.68
C LEU A 286 -4.61 1.00 15.42
N VAL A 287 -5.38 -0.09 15.46
CA VAL A 287 -4.89 -1.43 15.15
C VAL A 287 -4.44 -1.52 13.69
N ALA A 288 -5.25 -1.00 12.75
CA ALA A 288 -4.95 -0.99 11.32
C ALA A 288 -3.65 -0.24 11.00
N VAL A 289 -3.54 0.97 11.55
CA VAL A 289 -2.39 1.87 11.35
C VAL A 289 -1.11 1.27 11.96
N ILE A 290 -1.16 0.72 13.19
CA ILE A 290 0.00 0.04 13.79
C ILE A 290 0.45 -1.15 12.92
N ASN A 291 -0.50 -1.97 12.46
CA ASN A 291 -0.21 -3.14 11.64
C ASN A 291 0.43 -2.74 10.30
N GLY A 292 -0.16 -1.77 9.60
CA GLY A 292 0.37 -1.25 8.34
C GLY A 292 1.79 -0.70 8.49
N ALA A 293 2.07 0.12 9.51
CA ALA A 293 3.42 0.67 9.73
C ALA A 293 4.44 -0.43 10.05
N LEU A 294 4.05 -1.42 10.86
CA LEU A 294 4.92 -2.56 11.19
C LEU A 294 5.29 -3.35 9.93
N ILE A 295 4.30 -3.66 9.07
CA ILE A 295 4.52 -4.38 7.82
C ILE A 295 5.50 -3.62 6.93
N GLN A 296 5.33 -2.31 6.77
CA GLN A 296 6.20 -1.49 5.93
C GLN A 296 7.65 -1.44 6.43
N ILE A 297 7.86 -1.33 7.75
CA ILE A 297 9.21 -1.40 8.34
C ILE A 297 9.85 -2.77 8.09
N ILE A 298 9.10 -3.86 8.27
CA ILE A 298 9.58 -5.23 8.04
C ILE A 298 9.91 -5.44 6.57
N MET A 299 9.03 -5.02 5.66
CA MET A 299 9.18 -5.13 4.21
C MET A 299 10.44 -4.39 3.75
N ALA A 300 10.56 -3.09 4.07
CA ALA A 300 11.72 -2.28 3.68
C ALA A 300 13.04 -2.87 4.19
N SER A 301 13.04 -3.38 5.44
CA SER A 301 14.22 -4.03 6.04
C SER A 301 14.63 -5.30 5.30
N ARG A 302 13.66 -6.11 4.85
CA ARG A 302 13.89 -7.37 4.14
C ARG A 302 14.37 -7.13 2.71
N VAL A 303 13.78 -6.17 2.01
CA VAL A 303 14.22 -5.78 0.66
C VAL A 303 15.64 -5.25 0.71
N LEU A 304 15.95 -4.34 1.64
CA LEU A 304 17.30 -3.79 1.82
C LEU A 304 18.34 -4.89 2.14
N TYR A 305 17.97 -5.86 2.98
CA TYR A 305 18.80 -7.04 3.24
C TYR A 305 19.03 -7.90 2.00
N GLY A 306 17.97 -8.17 1.22
CA GLY A 306 18.04 -8.95 -0.02
C GLY A 306 18.93 -8.29 -1.06
N MET A 307 18.81 -6.97 -1.24
CA MET A 307 19.66 -6.18 -2.12
C MET A 307 21.13 -6.20 -1.67
N ALA A 308 21.40 -6.12 -0.36
CA ALA A 308 22.76 -6.18 0.16
C ALA A 308 23.45 -7.52 -0.13
N LYS A 309 22.69 -8.63 -0.18
CA LYS A 309 23.21 -9.94 -0.61
C LYS A 309 23.51 -10.01 -2.10
N GLN A 310 22.82 -9.23 -2.91
CA GLN A 310 23.00 -9.17 -4.38
C GLN A 310 24.02 -8.10 -4.80
N GLY A 311 24.64 -7.39 -3.86
CA GLY A 311 25.61 -6.33 -4.15
C GLY A 311 24.99 -4.99 -4.60
N LEU A 312 23.67 -4.85 -4.51
CA LEU A 312 22.92 -3.63 -4.88
C LEU A 312 22.78 -2.63 -3.73
N ALA A 313 23.17 -3.03 -2.51
CA ALA A 313 23.22 -2.18 -1.33
C ALA A 313 24.50 -2.49 -0.51
N PRO A 314 24.93 -1.59 0.41
CA PRO A 314 26.12 -1.83 1.21
C PRO A 314 26.10 -3.17 1.95
N GLN A 315 27.18 -3.94 1.86
CA GLN A 315 27.29 -5.28 2.47
C GLN A 315 27.04 -5.26 3.99
N PHE A 316 27.19 -4.10 4.63
CA PHE A 316 26.85 -3.88 6.04
C PHE A 316 25.45 -4.37 6.41
N PHE A 317 24.47 -4.23 5.51
CA PHE A 317 23.07 -4.63 5.71
C PHE A 317 22.82 -6.13 5.49
N SER A 318 23.77 -6.89 4.93
CA SER A 318 23.61 -8.33 4.65
C SER A 318 23.77 -9.25 5.87
N ARG A 319 24.02 -8.68 7.07
CA ARG A 319 24.19 -9.44 8.31
C ARG A 319 22.84 -9.63 9.03
N VAL A 320 22.57 -10.87 9.45
CA VAL A 320 21.40 -11.23 10.28
C VAL A 320 21.83 -11.59 11.70
N HIS A 321 20.94 -11.34 12.67
CA HIS A 321 21.14 -11.76 14.05
C HIS A 321 21.07 -13.29 14.17
N ARG A 322 22.04 -13.92 14.85
CA ARG A 322 22.20 -15.38 14.91
C ARG A 322 20.99 -16.11 15.52
N LEU A 323 20.37 -15.54 16.55
CA LEU A 323 19.26 -16.19 17.27
C LEU A 323 17.89 -15.90 16.65
N ARG A 324 17.68 -14.68 16.13
CA ARG A 324 16.36 -14.20 15.64
C ARG A 324 16.22 -14.28 14.12
N ARG A 325 17.33 -14.50 13.40
CA ARG A 325 17.42 -14.52 11.93
C ARG A 325 16.81 -13.27 11.27
N THR A 326 16.87 -12.13 11.95
CA THR A 326 16.39 -10.83 11.46
C THR A 326 17.53 -9.89 11.11
N PRO A 327 17.35 -9.03 10.07
CA PRO A 327 18.36 -8.07 9.65
C PRO A 327 18.33 -6.80 10.51
N ILE A 328 18.74 -6.90 11.78
CA ILE A 328 18.62 -5.81 12.78
C ILE A 328 19.22 -4.49 12.28
N ARG A 329 20.34 -4.52 11.56
CA ARG A 329 20.98 -3.31 11.01
C ARG A 329 20.13 -2.61 9.96
N ALA A 330 19.49 -3.39 9.08
CA ALA A 330 18.56 -2.85 8.09
C ALA A 330 17.32 -2.28 8.80
N THR A 331 16.79 -2.97 9.80
CA THR A 331 15.64 -2.50 10.59
C THR A 331 15.93 -1.23 11.37
N ALA A 332 17.10 -1.11 12.00
CA ALA A 332 17.51 0.10 12.69
C ALA A 332 17.63 1.28 11.72
N PHE A 333 18.19 1.05 10.53
CA PHE A 333 18.28 2.07 9.48
C PHE A 333 16.90 2.51 8.98
N THR A 334 16.04 1.57 8.56
CA THR A 334 14.70 1.90 8.04
C THR A 334 13.84 2.61 9.10
N THR A 335 13.86 2.12 10.34
CA THR A 335 13.16 2.77 11.47
C THR A 335 13.71 4.17 11.73
N GLY A 336 15.03 4.34 11.75
CA GLY A 336 15.66 5.63 12.00
C GLY A 336 15.31 6.68 10.93
N VAL A 337 15.33 6.29 9.65
CA VAL A 337 14.93 7.20 8.56
C VAL A 337 13.42 7.49 8.61
N ALA A 338 12.59 6.47 8.87
CA ALA A 338 11.14 6.66 9.01
C ALA A 338 10.83 7.60 10.18
N TRP A 339 11.55 7.50 11.29
CA TRP A 339 11.42 8.39 12.44
C TRP A 339 11.77 9.84 12.10
N ILE A 340 12.88 10.07 11.37
CA ILE A 340 13.28 11.40 10.90
C ILE A 340 12.19 12.00 9.99
N PHE A 341 11.69 11.24 9.02
CA PHE A 341 10.64 11.71 8.11
C PHE A 341 9.30 11.94 8.82
N ALA A 342 8.92 11.08 9.76
CA ALA A 342 7.66 11.23 10.49
C ALA A 342 7.63 12.52 11.33
N LEU A 343 8.76 12.92 11.91
CA LEU A 343 8.90 14.16 12.66
C LEU A 343 9.07 15.39 11.76
N GLY A 344 9.84 15.25 10.68
CA GLY A 344 10.29 16.37 9.85
C GLY A 344 9.34 16.78 8.73
N LEU A 345 8.41 15.92 8.32
CA LEU A 345 7.52 16.18 7.17
C LEU A 345 6.04 16.05 7.55
N PRO A 346 5.15 16.86 6.93
CA PRO A 346 3.72 16.76 7.15
C PRO A 346 3.12 15.53 6.44
N LEU A 347 1.96 15.08 6.93
CA LEU A 347 1.27 13.88 6.47
C LEU A 347 1.06 13.86 4.95
N VAL A 348 0.53 14.94 4.38
CA VAL A 348 0.25 15.07 2.94
C VAL A 348 1.53 14.95 2.11
N THR A 349 2.61 15.62 2.50
CA THR A 349 3.90 15.52 1.79
C THR A 349 4.46 14.10 1.84
N LEU A 350 4.32 13.40 2.97
CA LEU A 350 4.74 12.00 3.08
C LEU A 350 3.91 11.08 2.16
N ALA A 351 2.59 11.30 2.08
CA ALA A 351 1.72 10.57 1.16
C ALA A 351 2.10 10.83 -0.31
N ILE A 352 2.29 12.10 -0.71
CA ILE A 352 2.75 12.47 -2.05
C ILE A 352 4.09 11.82 -2.37
N LEU A 353 5.09 11.92 -1.48
CA LEU A 353 6.40 11.33 -1.69
C LEU A 353 6.32 9.81 -1.89
N THR A 354 5.48 9.14 -1.09
CA THR A 354 5.26 7.71 -1.22
C THR A 354 4.63 7.38 -2.58
N SER A 355 3.55 8.06 -2.97
CA SER A 355 2.91 7.89 -4.28
C SER A 355 3.90 8.12 -5.42
N THR A 356 4.74 9.16 -5.34
CA THR A 356 5.77 9.47 -6.35
C THR A 356 6.74 8.32 -6.55
N VAL A 357 7.28 7.79 -5.46
CA VAL A 357 8.25 6.70 -5.51
C VAL A 357 7.58 5.43 -6.04
N THR A 358 6.39 5.09 -5.54
CA THR A 358 5.67 3.89 -5.96
C THR A 358 5.24 3.94 -7.42
N LEU A 359 4.69 5.06 -7.90
CA LEU A 359 4.34 5.24 -9.31
C LEU A 359 5.56 5.10 -10.22
N THR A 360 6.73 5.58 -9.77
CA THR A 360 7.99 5.41 -10.51
C THR A 360 8.40 3.93 -10.59
N VAL A 361 8.32 3.19 -9.47
CA VAL A 361 8.58 1.75 -9.45
C VAL A 361 7.58 1.01 -10.34
N PHE A 362 6.30 1.36 -10.28
CA PHE A 362 5.23 0.76 -11.07
C PHE A 362 5.41 1.03 -12.57
N ALA A 363 5.85 2.22 -12.96
CA ALA A 363 6.22 2.52 -14.35
C ALA A 363 7.37 1.60 -14.83
N LEU A 364 8.40 1.38 -14.00
CA LEU A 364 9.49 0.46 -14.32
C LEU A 364 9.02 -0.99 -14.43
N VAL A 365 8.12 -1.45 -13.57
CA VAL A 365 7.57 -2.81 -13.59
C VAL A 365 6.69 -3.04 -14.83
N ASN A 366 5.83 -2.07 -15.16
CA ASN A 366 5.04 -2.11 -16.40
C ASN A 366 5.94 -2.13 -17.64
N LEU A 367 6.97 -1.29 -17.68
CA LEU A 367 7.96 -1.28 -18.77
C LEU A 367 8.74 -2.59 -18.85
N ALA A 368 9.05 -3.21 -17.70
CA ALA A 368 9.73 -4.50 -17.64
C ALA A 368 8.87 -5.61 -18.25
N LEU A 369 7.57 -5.67 -17.92
CA LEU A 369 6.66 -6.64 -18.55
C LEU A 369 6.52 -6.35 -20.05
N LEU A 370 6.30 -5.09 -20.45
CA LEU A 370 6.17 -4.70 -21.85
C LEU A 370 7.37 -5.19 -22.68
N ARG A 371 8.59 -4.91 -22.21
CA ARG A 371 9.83 -5.34 -22.88
C ARG A 371 10.00 -6.86 -22.88
N LEU A 372 9.57 -7.53 -21.80
CA LEU A 372 9.59 -8.99 -21.72
C LEU A 372 8.68 -9.60 -22.79
N LYS A 373 7.46 -9.09 -22.94
CA LYS A 373 6.50 -9.57 -23.96
C LYS A 373 6.98 -9.29 -25.39
N ILE A 374 7.60 -8.14 -25.65
CA ILE A 374 8.19 -7.84 -26.97
C ILE A 374 9.32 -8.82 -27.32
N ARG A 375 10.14 -9.20 -26.33
CA ARG A 375 11.30 -10.06 -26.54
C ARG A 375 10.94 -11.54 -26.67
N GLU A 376 10.05 -12.02 -25.81
CA GLU A 376 9.79 -13.46 -25.65
C GLU A 376 8.44 -13.88 -26.27
N GLY A 377 7.58 -12.93 -26.63
CA GLY A 377 6.21 -13.17 -27.08
C GLY A 377 5.18 -13.17 -25.93
N GLU A 378 3.90 -13.24 -26.29
CA GLU A 378 2.79 -13.19 -25.33
C GLU A 378 2.53 -14.52 -24.61
N ASP A 379 2.92 -15.65 -25.20
CA ASP A 379 2.52 -17.01 -24.79
C ASP A 379 3.51 -17.75 -23.88
N CYS A 380 4.46 -17.06 -23.25
CA CYS A 380 5.47 -17.73 -22.43
C CYS A 380 4.95 -18.09 -21.04
N GLU A 381 5.07 -19.38 -20.67
CA GLU A 381 5.15 -20.02 -19.34
C GLU A 381 4.29 -19.51 -18.16
N SER A 382 3.44 -18.53 -18.38
CA SER A 382 2.57 -17.94 -17.39
C SER A 382 1.24 -18.66 -17.40
N LYS A 383 0.66 -18.88 -16.22
CA LYS A 383 -0.73 -19.33 -16.10
C LYS A 383 -1.74 -18.18 -16.28
N VAL A 384 -1.27 -16.94 -16.33
CA VAL A 384 -2.06 -15.73 -16.57
C VAL A 384 -1.29 -14.84 -17.55
N SER A 385 -1.87 -14.50 -18.69
CA SER A 385 -1.27 -13.59 -19.68
C SER A 385 -2.31 -12.53 -20.06
N TYR A 386 -1.93 -11.26 -19.99
CA TYR A 386 -2.77 -10.12 -20.36
C TYR A 386 -2.23 -9.49 -21.64
N PRO A 387 -3.06 -8.97 -22.55
CA PRO A 387 -2.58 -8.37 -23.81
C PRO A 387 -1.54 -7.27 -23.59
N ILE A 388 -0.62 -7.08 -24.56
CA ILE A 388 0.48 -6.10 -24.47
C ILE A 388 0.03 -4.64 -24.19
N TRP A 389 -1.20 -4.27 -24.56
CA TRP A 389 -1.73 -2.94 -24.28
C TRP A 389 -1.94 -2.69 -22.79
N VAL A 390 -2.14 -3.73 -21.96
CA VAL A 390 -2.32 -3.60 -20.51
C VAL A 390 -1.08 -3.00 -19.81
N PRO A 391 0.13 -3.59 -19.91
CA PRO A 391 1.33 -2.97 -19.34
C PRO A 391 1.69 -1.64 -20.02
N ALA A 392 1.37 -1.44 -21.30
CA ALA A 392 1.60 -0.16 -21.97
C ALA A 392 0.73 0.95 -21.36
N THR A 393 -0.57 0.71 -21.19
CA THR A 393 -1.50 1.63 -20.53
C THR A 393 -1.09 1.86 -19.07
N GLY A 394 -0.70 0.82 -18.33
CA GLY A 394 -0.20 0.95 -16.96
C GLY A 394 1.00 1.89 -16.86
N CYS A 395 1.97 1.76 -17.77
CA CYS A 395 3.13 2.65 -17.85
C CYS A 395 2.72 4.10 -18.15
N ILE A 396 1.87 4.31 -19.16
CA ILE A 396 1.38 5.63 -19.57
C ILE A 396 0.61 6.31 -18.43
N LEU A 397 -0.25 5.58 -17.73
CA LEU A 397 -1.02 6.11 -16.61
C LEU A 397 -0.13 6.48 -15.42
N CYS A 398 0.86 5.64 -15.07
CA CYS A 398 1.79 5.96 -13.99
C CYS A 398 2.62 7.21 -14.31
N VAL A 399 3.18 7.28 -15.52
CA VAL A 399 3.99 8.44 -15.96
C VAL A 399 3.12 9.69 -16.12
N GLY A 400 1.91 9.54 -16.66
CA GLY A 400 0.97 10.64 -16.83
C GLY A 400 0.58 11.25 -15.49
N LEU A 401 0.25 10.42 -14.50
CA LEU A 401 -0.10 10.89 -13.15
C LEU A 401 1.09 11.58 -12.46
N LEU A 402 2.32 11.05 -12.64
CA LEU A 402 3.55 11.70 -12.16
C LEU A 402 3.77 13.08 -12.79
N ILE A 403 3.59 13.20 -14.12
CA ILE A 403 3.79 14.46 -14.84
C ILE A 403 2.72 15.47 -14.41
N LEU A 404 1.46 15.05 -14.32
CA LEU A 404 0.37 15.94 -13.92
C LEU A 404 0.60 16.48 -12.51
N GLN A 405 1.02 15.65 -11.56
CA GLN A 405 1.34 16.11 -10.20
C GLN A 405 2.52 17.09 -10.13
N TRP A 406 3.45 17.03 -11.08
CA TRP A 406 4.57 17.98 -11.14
C TRP A 406 4.19 19.32 -11.77
N VAL A 407 3.13 19.34 -12.57
CA VAL A 407 2.64 20.53 -13.28
C VAL A 407 1.59 21.29 -12.47
N LEU A 408 0.80 20.56 -11.68
CA LEU A 408 -0.15 21.10 -10.69
C LEU A 408 0.60 21.55 -9.44
#